data_AF-A0A815U808-F1
#
_entry.id   AF-A0A815U808-F1
#
_cell.length_a   1.000
_cell.length_b   1.000
_cell.length_c   1.000
_cell.angle_alpha   90.00
_cell.angle_beta   90.00
_cell.angle_gamma   90.00
#
_symmetry.space_group_name_H-M   'P 1'
#
loop_
_entity.id
_entity.type
_entity.pdbx_description
1 polymer ?
#
loop_
_entity_poly.entity_id
_entity_poly.type
_entity_poly.pdbx_seq_one_letter_code
_entity_poly.pdbx_strand_id
1 'polypeptide(L)'
;MPHCEIHTFDQNQYSCPNGICIFHQITFGNGIHPSGSKNWTTIIQELNHTQRKIDILKIDIEGGEYFFFPMLMQSSTRFLPQQIL
;
A
#
# COMPACT_ATOMS: atom_id res chain seq x y z
N MET A 1 0.91 -0.49 24.06
CA MET A 1 0.60 -1.25 22.82
C MET A 1 1.91 -1.50 22.10
N PRO A 2 2.09 -2.64 21.40
CA PRO A 2 3.26 -2.83 20.56
C PRO A 2 3.38 -1.68 19.53
N HIS A 3 4.60 -1.30 19.19
CA HIS A 3 4.87 -0.27 18.19
C HIS A 3 4.37 -0.74 16.82
N CYS A 4 3.51 0.04 16.16
CA CYS A 4 2.97 -0.24 14.83
C CYS A 4 3.41 0.87 13.88
N GLU A 5 4.02 0.49 12.76
CA GLU A 5 4.40 1.42 11.69
C GLU A 5 3.28 1.45 10.66
N ILE A 6 2.60 2.60 10.58
CA ILE A 6 1.41 2.78 9.73
C ILE A 6 1.78 3.67 8.55
N HIS A 7 1.45 3.23 7.35
CA HIS A 7 1.62 3.99 6.11
C HIS A 7 0.27 4.21 5.45
N THR A 8 0.04 5.43 4.96
CA THR A 8 -1.16 5.77 4.20
C THR A 8 -0.76 6.36 2.86
N PHE A 9 -1.45 5.94 1.80
CA PHE A 9 -1.17 6.33 0.41
C PHE A 9 -2.42 6.98 -0.18
N ASP A 10 -2.33 8.25 -0.57
CA ASP A 10 -3.45 9.00 -1.13
C ASP A 10 -2.96 10.25 -1.91
N GLN A 11 -3.74 10.77 -2.86
CA GLN A 11 -3.42 11.99 -3.61
C GLN A 11 -3.86 13.27 -2.87
N ASN A 12 -3.51 13.35 -1.57
CA ASN A 12 -3.70 14.53 -0.75
C ASN A 12 -5.19 14.92 -0.50
N GLN A 13 -6.12 13.99 -0.68
CA GLN A 13 -7.52 14.16 -0.28
C GLN A 13 -7.70 13.94 1.22
N TYR A 14 -6.93 13.02 1.82
CA TYR A 14 -7.05 12.69 3.24
C TYR A 14 -5.71 12.80 3.97
N SER A 15 -5.66 13.63 5.01
CA SER A 15 -4.47 13.80 5.85
C SER A 15 -4.48 12.87 7.05
N CYS A 16 -3.35 12.22 7.31
CA CYS A 16 -3.14 11.48 8.55
C CYS A 16 -2.76 12.41 9.72
N PRO A 17 -3.23 12.15 10.95
CA PRO A 17 -2.79 12.91 12.12
C PRO A 17 -1.28 12.76 12.37
N ASN A 18 -0.63 13.86 12.75
CA ASN A 18 0.79 13.88 13.05
C ASN A 18 1.16 12.88 14.17
N GLY A 19 2.19 12.08 13.93
CA GLY A 19 2.69 11.09 14.88
C GLY A 19 1.92 9.77 14.94
N ILE A 20 0.85 9.61 14.15
CA ILE A 20 0.10 8.34 14.07
C ILE A 20 0.55 7.50 12.87
N CYS A 21 0.75 8.11 11.71
CA CYS A 21 1.17 7.41 10.51
C CYS A 21 2.03 8.26 9.58
N ILE A 22 2.67 7.59 8.61
CA ILE A 22 3.51 8.22 7.59
C ILE A 22 2.69 8.34 6.31
N PHE A 23 2.46 9.57 5.87
CA PHE A 23 1.67 9.88 4.68
C PHE A 23 2.52 9.90 3.41
N HIS A 24 2.02 9.28 2.34
CA HIS A 24 2.66 9.19 1.03
C HIS A 24 1.71 9.66 -0.07
N GLN A 25 2.16 10.60 -0.90
CA GLN A 25 1.41 11.04 -2.07
C GLN A 25 1.61 10.10 -3.26
N ILE A 26 0.99 8.92 -3.17
CA ILE A 26 1.15 7.85 -4.15
C ILE A 26 -0.22 7.27 -4.48
N THR A 27 -0.42 6.95 -5.76
CA THR A 27 -1.56 6.15 -6.22
C THR A 27 -1.09 4.75 -6.57
N PHE A 28 -1.86 3.73 -6.19
CA PHE A 28 -1.59 2.36 -6.59
C PHE A 28 -1.90 2.13 -8.07
N GLY A 29 -1.02 1.41 -8.77
CA GLY A 29 -1.20 1.11 -10.20
C GLY A 29 0.04 0.53 -10.85
N ASN A 30 0.10 0.57 -12.18
CA ASN A 30 1.18 -0.04 -12.97
C ASN A 30 2.20 0.98 -13.50
N GLY A 31 2.14 2.24 -13.06
CA GLY A 31 2.97 3.34 -13.54
C GLY A 31 2.43 4.05 -14.79
N ILE A 32 1.50 3.43 -15.51
CA ILE A 32 0.93 3.95 -16.76
C ILE A 32 -0.46 4.55 -16.51
N HIS A 33 -1.31 3.84 -15.78
CA HIS A 33 -2.67 4.28 -15.46
C HIS A 33 -2.97 4.13 -13.95
N PRO A 34 -3.12 5.25 -13.21
CA PRO A 34 -2.74 6.61 -13.59
C PRO A 34 -1.22 6.74 -13.77
N SER A 35 -0.77 7.72 -14.55
CA SER A 35 0.66 7.96 -14.79
C SER A 35 1.37 8.28 -13.48
N GLY A 36 2.52 7.66 -13.24
CA GLY A 36 3.28 7.82 -12.00
C GLY A 36 2.74 7.01 -10.81
N SER A 37 1.72 6.17 -11.02
CA SER A 37 1.29 5.20 -10.01
C SER A 37 2.38 4.18 -9.70
N LYS A 38 2.32 3.57 -8.51
CA LYS A 38 3.29 2.55 -8.08
C LYS A 38 2.60 1.23 -7.81
N ASN A 39 3.23 0.15 -8.23
CA ASN A 39 2.76 -1.18 -7.90
C ASN A 39 3.21 -1.57 -6.48
N TRP A 40 2.62 -2.64 -5.95
CA TRP A 40 2.89 -3.12 -4.60
C TRP A 40 4.38 -3.41 -4.34
N THR A 41 5.04 -4.11 -5.26
CA THR A 41 6.45 -4.47 -5.13
C THR A 41 7.34 -3.23 -5.02
N THR A 42 7.11 -2.22 -5.86
CA THR A 42 7.84 -0.95 -5.82
C THR A 42 7.67 -0.25 -4.48
N ILE A 43 6.45 -0.22 -3.93
CA ILE A 43 6.17 0.41 -2.64
C ILE A 43 6.90 -0.32 -1.50
N ILE A 44 6.84 -1.65 -1.46
CA ILE A 44 7.55 -2.43 -0.44
C ILE A 44 9.07 -2.24 -0.51
N GLN A 45 9.63 -2.07 -1.71
CA GLN A 45 11.05 -1.76 -1.90
C GLN A 45 11.41 -0.36 -1.39
N GLU A 46 10.63 0.66 -1.75
CA GLU A 46 10.87 2.05 -1.34
C GLU A 46 10.73 2.26 0.18
N LEU A 47 9.82 1.53 0.83
CA LEU A 47 9.69 1.54 2.28
C LEU A 47 10.81 0.74 2.99
N ASN A 48 11.67 0.04 2.25
CA ASN A 48 12.63 -0.90 2.77
C ASN A 48 11.97 -2.02 3.63
N HIS A 49 10.81 -2.50 3.18
CA HIS A 49 10.02 -3.53 3.85
C HIS A 49 10.17 -4.93 3.22
N THR A 50 11.13 -5.11 2.31
CA THR A 50 11.34 -6.38 1.57
C THR A 50 11.60 -7.60 2.45
N GLN A 51 12.05 -7.41 3.69
CA GLN A 51 12.28 -8.47 4.67
C GLN A 51 11.33 -8.37 5.88
N ARG A 52 10.32 -7.51 5.80
CA ARG A 52 9.35 -7.28 6.86
C ARG A 52 8.04 -7.95 6.51
N LYS A 53 7.31 -8.32 7.55
CA LYS A 53 5.95 -8.83 7.41
C LYS A 53 4.99 -7.65 7.38
N ILE A 54 4.05 -7.67 6.43
CA ILE A 54 2.93 -6.73 6.40
C ILE A 54 1.75 -7.41 7.09
N ASP A 55 1.42 -6.95 8.31
CA ASP A 55 0.36 -7.57 9.11
C ASP A 55 -1.03 -7.19 8.62
N ILE A 56 -1.23 -5.95 8.16
CA ILE A 56 -2.53 -5.42 7.76
C ILE A 56 -2.36 -4.61 6.47
N LEU A 57 -3.21 -4.89 5.48
CA LEU A 57 -3.45 -4.01 4.34
C LEU A 57 -4.94 -3.67 4.31
N LYS A 58 -5.26 -2.39 4.45
CA LYS A 58 -6.60 -1.85 4.20
C LYS A 58 -6.57 -1.06 2.90
N ILE A 59 -7.51 -1.35 2.02
CA ILE A 59 -7.75 -0.59 0.78
C ILE A 59 -9.20 -0.10 0.88
N ASP A 60 -9.39 1.22 0.74
CA ASP A 60 -10.74 1.74 0.45
C ASP A 60 -11.01 1.53 -1.02
N ILE A 61 -12.17 0.97 -1.38
CA ILE A 61 -12.51 0.73 -2.78
C ILE A 61 -13.75 1.52 -3.12
N GLU A 62 -13.60 2.58 -3.90
CA GLU A 62 -14.71 3.32 -4.49
C GLU A 62 -14.78 3.07 -6.01
N GLY A 63 -14.92 1.78 -6.38
CA GLY A 63 -15.07 1.31 -7.76
C GLY A 63 -13.78 1.28 -8.60
N GLY A 64 -12.82 2.17 -8.33
CA GLY A 64 -11.55 2.25 -9.03
C GLY A 64 -10.56 1.17 -8.60
N GLU A 65 -10.31 0.99 -7.31
CA GLU A 65 -9.17 0.19 -6.82
C GLU A 65 -9.29 -1.33 -7.06
N TYR A 66 -10.42 -1.84 -7.54
CA TYR A 66 -10.59 -3.28 -7.78
C TYR A 66 -9.59 -3.84 -8.81
N PHE A 67 -9.18 -3.04 -9.80
CA PHE A 67 -8.16 -3.47 -10.77
C PHE A 67 -6.78 -3.70 -10.13
N PHE A 68 -6.54 -3.15 -8.93
CA PHE A 68 -5.27 -3.33 -8.23
C PHE A 68 -5.16 -4.73 -7.60
N PHE A 69 -6.27 -5.36 -7.22
CA PHE A 69 -6.24 -6.67 -6.57
C PHE A 69 -5.54 -7.75 -7.40
N PRO A 70 -5.83 -7.93 -8.70
CA PRO A 70 -5.07 -8.85 -9.54
C PRO A 70 -3.56 -8.56 -9.54
N MET A 71 -3.17 -7.29 -9.57
CA MET A 71 -1.75 -6.89 -9.55
C MET A 71 -1.08 -7.20 -8.20
N LEU A 72 -1.80 -6.97 -7.10
CA LEU A 72 -1.35 -7.35 -5.76
C LEU A 72 -1.14 -8.86 -5.68
N MET A 73 -2.09 -9.66 -6.17
CA MET A 73 -2.03 -11.13 -6.13
C MET A 73 -0.96 -11.72 -7.06
N GLN A 74 -0.54 -10.98 -8.09
CA GLN A 74 0.59 -11.35 -8.96
C GLN A 74 1.95 -11.01 -8.34
N SER A 75 1.99 -10.25 -7.24
CA SER A 75 3.24 -9.97 -6.54
C SER A 75 3.80 -11.24 -5.87
N SER A 76 5.09 -11.21 -5.53
CA SER A 76 5.72 -12.34 -4.82
C SER A 76 4.94 -12.62 -3.53
N THR A 77 4.67 -13.91 -3.27
CA THR A 77 3.97 -14.36 -2.05
C THR A 77 4.64 -13.86 -0.76
N ARG A 78 5.94 -13.58 -0.80
CA ARG A 78 6.70 -12.98 0.31
C ARG A 78 6.21 -11.57 0.69
N PHE A 79 5.65 -10.83 -0.26
CA PHE A 79 5.22 -9.45 -0.06
C PHE A 79 3.73 -9.33 0.21
N LEU A 80 2.97 -10.43 0.13
CA LEU A 80 1.55 -10.39 0.37
C LEU A 80 1.26 -10.10 1.86
N PRO A 81 0.28 -9.22 2.15
CA PRO A 81 -0.21 -9.03 3.50
C PRO A 81 -0.74 -10.34 4.09
N GLN A 82 -0.70 -10.47 5.41
CA GLN A 82 -1.37 -11.59 6.07
C GLN A 82 -2.88 -11.54 5.83
N GLN A 83 -3.46 -12.66 5.42
CA GLN A 83 -4.90 -12.82 5.41
C GLN A 83 -5.37 -13.00 6.87
N ILE A 84 -6.19 -12.07 7.35
CA ILE A 84 -6.89 -12.22 8.62
C ILE A 84 -8.17 -12.99 8.30
N LEU A 85 -8.28 -14.21 8.82
CA LEU A 85 -9.48 -15.06 8.75
C LEU A 85 -10.40 -14.81 9.94
#